data_AF-A0A5B9Y818-F1
#
_entry.id   AF-A0A5B9Y818-F1
#
_cell.length_a   1.000
_cell.length_b   1.000
_cell.length_c   1.000
_cell.angle_alpha   90.00
_cell.angle_beta   90.00
_cell.angle_gamma   90.00
#
_symmetry.space_group_name_H-M   'P 1'
#
loop_
_entity.id
_entity.type
_entity.pdbx_description
1 polymer ?
#
loop_
_entity_poly.entity_id
_entity_poly.type
_entity_poly.pdbx_seq_one_letter_code
_entity_poly.pdbx_strand_id
1 'polypeptide(L)'
;MSDLKEKQNLLSDDAKKRLEEIKRSDDLVKANSATNYFVPKRKVVEEQVISEAHEVIKPRKRKNLPFSEDEKTHIKEVVEEVKQELKTREVTLQKDQKKLFKEGHKISKMVSKVNKKIEVMKTKGYDEEVIERTLELKEDYVNKLKQIHEEIEVINSSYDPNMSLKDRRRQIYNNAYSAETERARKLIKNAGSNKMSWSDHKNDSDFVQPDKDAYLPERKRTKSWEEEVEDID
;
A
#
# COMPACT_ATOMS: atom_id res chain seq x y z
N MET A 1 35.88 -19.38 49.40
CA MET A 1 35.15 -18.22 49.94
C MET A 1 35.99 -16.97 49.73
N SER A 2 35.83 -16.28 48.60
CA SER A 2 36.06 -14.82 48.44
C SER A 2 36.05 -14.42 46.95
N ASP A 3 34.91 -14.53 46.27
CA ASP A 3 34.68 -13.85 44.99
C ASP A 3 33.54 -12.85 45.19
N LEU A 4 33.83 -11.65 45.68
CA LEU A 4 32.90 -10.53 45.69
C LEU A 4 33.67 -9.21 45.92
N LYS A 5 34.08 -8.54 44.84
CA LYS A 5 34.01 -7.08 44.63
C LYS A 5 34.80 -6.63 43.38
N GLU A 6 34.32 -7.01 42.20
CA GLU A 6 34.49 -6.18 41.00
C GLU A 6 33.11 -5.87 40.44
N LYS A 7 32.49 -4.79 40.93
CA LYS A 7 31.35 -4.18 40.23
C LYS A 7 31.92 -3.36 39.08
N GLN A 8 32.22 -4.03 37.97
CA GLN A 8 32.59 -3.38 36.73
C GLN A 8 31.44 -2.51 36.22
N ASN A 9 31.77 -1.28 35.87
CA ASN A 9 30.93 -0.30 35.18
C ASN A 9 30.38 -0.90 33.88
N LEU A 10 29.14 -1.39 33.90
CA LEU A 10 28.44 -1.97 32.74
C LEU A 10 27.80 -0.95 31.79
N LEU A 11 28.09 0.35 31.96
CA LEU A 11 27.59 1.41 31.07
C LEU A 11 28.73 1.88 30.18
N SER A 12 28.57 1.70 28.86
CA SER A 12 29.44 2.30 27.86
C SER A 12 29.49 3.82 28.05
N ASP A 13 30.60 4.46 27.70
CA ASP A 13 30.75 5.91 27.88
C ASP A 13 29.67 6.71 27.15
N ASP A 14 29.11 6.16 26.08
CA ASP A 14 27.99 6.73 25.33
C ASP A 14 26.67 6.69 26.11
N ALA A 15 26.43 5.63 26.89
CA ALA A 15 25.27 5.53 27.77
C ALA A 15 25.38 6.47 28.98
N LYS A 16 26.60 6.70 29.50
CA LYS A 16 26.84 7.69 30.56
C LYS A 16 26.60 9.12 30.07
N LYS A 17 27.08 9.46 28.86
CA LYS A 17 26.80 10.76 28.23
C LYS A 17 25.31 11.02 28.04
N ARG A 18 24.56 10.04 27.53
CA ARG A 18 23.10 10.15 27.38
C ARG A 18 22.38 10.32 28.72
N LEU A 19 22.82 9.62 29.76
CA LEU A 19 22.25 9.78 31.12
C LEU A 19 22.52 11.17 31.70
N GLU A 20 23.71 11.74 31.48
CA GLU A 20 24.03 13.10 31.91
C GLU A 20 23.23 14.16 31.14
N GLU A 21 23.01 13.94 29.85
CA GLU A 21 22.22 14.83 29.00
C GLU A 21 20.74 14.81 29.41
N ILE A 22 20.18 13.63 29.69
CA ILE A 22 18.82 13.49 30.24
C ILE A 22 18.71 14.20 31.59
N LYS A 23 19.67 14.03 32.50
CA LYS A 23 19.66 14.72 33.79
C LYS A 23 19.70 16.25 33.64
N ARG A 24 20.54 16.79 32.75
CA ARG A 24 20.59 18.23 32.44
C ARG A 24 19.28 18.74 31.85
N SER A 25 18.61 17.96 31.01
CA SER A 25 17.30 18.32 30.47
C SER A 25 16.21 18.36 31.54
N ASP A 26 16.27 17.43 32.50
CA ASP A 26 15.32 17.35 33.61
C ASP A 26 15.51 18.51 34.60
N ASP A 27 16.76 18.93 34.83
CA ASP A 27 17.10 20.12 35.62
C ASP A 27 16.64 21.42 34.93
N LEU A 28 16.75 21.52 33.60
CA LEU A 28 16.23 22.66 32.83
C LEU A 28 14.69 22.76 32.88
N VAL A 29 14.00 21.62 32.86
CA VAL A 29 12.53 21.57 32.95
C VAL A 29 12.05 21.87 34.37
N LYS A 30 12.74 21.39 35.40
CA LYS A 30 12.42 21.65 36.81
C LYS A 30 12.81 23.06 37.28
N ALA A 31 13.88 23.65 36.73
CA ALA A 31 14.26 25.03 37.03
C ALA A 31 13.23 26.05 36.50
N ASN A 32 12.48 25.70 35.45
CA ASN A 32 11.45 26.56 34.85
C ASN A 32 10.03 26.33 35.38
N SER A 33 9.80 25.35 36.26
CA SER A 33 8.45 25.08 36.82
C SER A 33 8.06 25.99 37.99
N ALA A 34 8.93 26.93 38.40
CA ALA A 34 8.70 27.83 39.54
C ALA A 34 8.78 29.33 39.21
N THR A 35 8.58 29.72 37.95
CA THR A 35 8.36 31.13 37.59
C THR A 35 6.88 31.35 37.31
N ASN A 36 6.25 32.19 38.13
CA ASN A 36 4.91 32.71 37.88
C ASN A 36 4.97 33.59 36.61
N TYR A 37 4.80 32.97 35.44
CA TYR A 37 4.63 33.72 34.21
C TYR A 37 3.34 34.54 34.32
N PHE A 38 3.43 35.85 34.12
CA PHE A 38 2.28 36.71 33.95
C PHE A 38 1.60 36.31 32.64
N VAL A 39 0.58 35.46 32.72
CA VAL A 39 -0.35 35.23 31.61
C VAL A 39 -1.28 36.44 31.62
N PRO A 40 -1.28 37.31 30.58
CA PRO A 40 -2.22 38.42 30.52
C PRO A 40 -3.64 37.85 30.53
N LYS A 41 -4.34 38.01 31.66
CA LYS A 41 -5.76 37.72 31.70
C LYS A 41 -6.44 38.70 30.76
N ARG A 42 -7.00 38.20 29.66
CA ARG A 42 -7.89 39.00 28.82
C ARG A 42 -8.92 39.64 29.74
N LYS A 43 -9.11 40.96 29.66
CA LYS A 43 -10.26 41.61 30.28
C LYS A 43 -11.48 40.82 29.80
N VAL A 44 -12.14 40.12 30.71
CA VAL A 44 -13.51 39.68 30.47
C VAL A 44 -14.29 40.98 30.49
N VAL A 45 -14.37 41.60 29.31
CA VAL A 45 -15.54 42.42 29.03
C VAL A 45 -16.66 41.40 29.12
N GLU A 46 -17.58 41.61 30.05
CA GLU A 46 -18.91 41.00 29.98
C GLU A 46 -19.59 41.58 28.73
N GLU A 47 -19.04 41.23 27.56
CA GLU A 47 -19.78 41.24 26.32
C GLU A 47 -20.88 40.24 26.59
N GLN A 48 -22.06 40.81 26.82
CA GLN A 48 -23.34 40.16 26.62
C GLN A 48 -23.13 39.03 25.62
N VAL A 49 -23.41 37.81 26.06
CA VAL A 49 -23.54 36.66 25.18
C VAL A 49 -24.74 36.97 24.28
N ILE A 50 -24.56 37.88 23.33
CA ILE A 50 -25.14 37.76 22.02
C ILE A 50 -24.52 36.44 21.60
N SER A 51 -25.33 35.38 21.69
CA SER A 51 -25.08 34.19 20.92
C SER A 51 -24.82 34.67 19.51
N GLU A 52 -23.55 34.83 19.13
CA GLU A 52 -23.14 34.77 17.75
C GLU A 52 -23.63 33.39 17.36
N ALA A 53 -24.83 33.36 16.79
CA ALA A 53 -25.36 32.20 16.15
C ALA A 53 -24.27 31.84 15.17
N HIS A 54 -23.44 30.85 15.50
CA HIS A 54 -22.55 30.22 14.55
C HIS A 54 -23.43 30.00 13.35
N GLU A 55 -23.20 30.75 12.27
CA GLU A 55 -23.99 30.61 11.07
C GLU A 55 -23.81 29.15 10.67
N VAL A 56 -24.82 28.34 10.98
CA VAL A 56 -24.85 26.94 10.61
C VAL A 56 -24.69 26.99 9.11
N ILE A 57 -23.51 26.60 8.61
CA ILE A 57 -23.19 26.64 7.19
C ILE A 57 -24.23 25.74 6.54
N LYS A 58 -25.28 26.37 5.98
CA LYS A 58 -26.35 25.63 5.34
C LYS A 58 -25.70 24.93 4.15
N PRO A 59 -25.90 23.61 4.00
CA PRO A 59 -25.36 22.91 2.85
C PRO A 59 -25.81 23.64 1.59
N ARG A 60 -24.86 23.95 0.70
CA ARG A 60 -25.14 24.64 -0.56
C ARG A 60 -26.27 23.89 -1.26
N LYS A 61 -27.34 24.61 -1.64
CA LYS A 61 -28.46 24.02 -2.39
C LYS A 61 -27.86 23.24 -3.57
N ARG A 62 -28.27 21.98 -3.75
CA ARG A 62 -27.83 21.16 -4.89
C ARG A 62 -28.12 21.98 -6.15
N LYS A 63 -27.08 22.37 -6.88
CA LYS A 63 -27.25 23.02 -8.18
C LYS A 63 -28.03 22.02 -9.03
N ASN A 64 -29.16 22.45 -9.59
CA ASN A 64 -29.80 21.70 -10.65
C ASN A 64 -28.79 21.67 -11.79
N LEU A 65 -28.20 20.49 -12.02
CA LEU A 65 -27.34 20.27 -13.18
C LEU A 65 -28.18 20.60 -14.43
N PRO A 66 -27.56 21.22 -15.47
CA PRO A 66 -28.26 21.67 -16.67
C PRO A 66 -28.60 20.49 -17.59
N PHE A 67 -29.23 19.46 -17.03
CA PHE A 67 -29.70 18.28 -17.77
C PHE A 67 -31.22 18.28 -17.79
N SER A 68 -31.78 18.00 -18.96
CA SER A 68 -33.19 17.68 -19.13
C SER A 68 -33.58 16.43 -18.30
N GLU A 69 -34.87 16.24 -18.02
CA GLU A 69 -35.32 15.02 -17.33
C GLU A 69 -35.01 13.75 -18.13
N ASP A 70 -35.15 13.81 -19.46
CA ASP A 70 -34.82 12.72 -20.38
C ASP A 70 -33.30 12.41 -20.41
N GLU A 71 -32.47 13.45 -20.33
CA GLU A 71 -31.02 13.26 -20.26
C GLU A 71 -30.63 12.61 -18.92
N LYS A 72 -31.33 12.95 -17.83
CA LYS A 72 -31.09 12.34 -16.51
C LYS A 72 -31.49 10.86 -16.47
N THR A 73 -32.58 10.46 -17.13
CA THR A 73 -32.97 9.05 -17.22
C THR A 73 -31.97 8.27 -18.07
N HIS A 74 -31.59 8.81 -19.23
CA HIS A 74 -30.58 8.19 -20.09
C HIS A 74 -29.22 8.03 -19.38
N ILE A 75 -28.74 9.07 -18.68
CA ILE A 75 -27.50 8.98 -17.90
C ILE A 75 -27.61 7.90 -16.81
N LYS A 76 -28.77 7.75 -16.17
CA LYS A 76 -28.96 6.70 -15.15
C LYS A 76 -28.91 5.31 -15.77
N GLU A 77 -29.57 5.10 -16.91
CA GLU A 77 -29.56 3.83 -17.65
C GLU A 77 -28.13 3.45 -18.06
N VAL A 78 -27.39 4.37 -18.66
CA VAL A 78 -25.98 4.13 -19.06
C VAL A 78 -25.11 3.82 -17.84
N VAL A 79 -25.30 4.53 -16.73
CA VAL A 79 -24.55 4.25 -15.49
C VAL A 79 -24.91 2.87 -14.92
N GLU A 80 -26.16 2.44 -15.02
CA GLU A 80 -26.58 1.11 -14.59
C GLU A 80 -26.03 0.01 -15.50
N GLU A 81 -26.05 0.20 -16.81
CA GLU A 81 -25.45 -0.71 -17.79
C GLU A 81 -23.95 -0.89 -17.54
N VAL A 82 -23.20 0.21 -17.44
CA VAL A 82 -21.75 0.18 -17.13
C VAL A 82 -21.48 -0.53 -15.81
N LYS A 83 -22.31 -0.31 -14.77
CA LYS A 83 -22.16 -1.03 -13.49
C LYS A 83 -22.40 -2.53 -13.64
N GLN A 84 -23.38 -2.94 -14.44
CA GLN A 84 -23.66 -4.35 -14.69
C GLN A 84 -22.51 -5.00 -15.47
N GLU A 85 -22.00 -4.34 -16.51
CA GLU A 85 -20.83 -4.79 -17.28
C GLU A 85 -19.57 -4.96 -16.42
N LEU A 86 -19.28 -4.00 -15.55
CA LEU A 86 -18.14 -4.11 -14.64
C LEU A 86 -18.31 -5.29 -13.67
N LYS A 87 -19.53 -5.51 -13.16
CA LYS A 87 -19.83 -6.62 -12.26
C LYS A 87 -19.72 -7.97 -12.97
N THR A 88 -20.19 -8.09 -14.21
CA THR A 88 -20.06 -9.34 -14.98
C THR A 88 -18.60 -9.63 -15.31
N ARG A 89 -17.82 -8.61 -15.69
CA ARG A 89 -16.37 -8.71 -15.92
C ARG A 89 -15.61 -9.16 -14.65
N GLU A 90 -15.96 -8.62 -13.49
CA GLU A 90 -15.35 -9.05 -12.24
C GLU A 90 -15.64 -10.54 -11.93
N VAL A 91 -16.89 -10.96 -12.14
CA VAL A 91 -17.29 -12.37 -11.94
C VAL A 91 -16.58 -13.31 -12.92
N THR A 92 -16.37 -12.91 -14.17
CA THR A 92 -15.62 -13.74 -15.14
C THR A 92 -14.15 -13.84 -14.75
N LEU A 93 -13.51 -12.72 -14.38
CA LEU A 93 -12.11 -12.72 -13.91
C LEU A 93 -11.92 -13.62 -12.68
N GLN A 94 -12.82 -13.55 -11.69
CA GLN A 94 -12.78 -14.43 -10.52
C GLN A 94 -12.94 -15.91 -10.88
N LYS A 95 -13.79 -16.22 -11.87
CA LYS A 95 -13.96 -17.61 -12.34
C LYS A 95 -12.69 -18.12 -13.00
N ASP A 96 -12.06 -17.31 -13.85
CA ASP A 96 -10.86 -17.71 -14.58
C ASP A 96 -9.65 -17.84 -13.65
N GLN A 97 -9.49 -16.91 -12.70
CA GLN A 97 -8.49 -17.01 -11.64
C GLN A 97 -8.65 -18.32 -10.84
N LYS A 98 -9.87 -18.69 -10.46
CA LYS A 98 -10.15 -19.97 -9.77
C LYS A 98 -9.82 -21.19 -10.63
N LYS A 99 -10.02 -21.14 -11.95
CA LYS A 99 -9.65 -22.23 -12.86
C LYS A 99 -8.13 -22.40 -12.89
N LEU A 100 -7.38 -21.30 -13.06
CA LEU A 100 -5.92 -21.30 -13.06
C LEU A 100 -5.34 -21.80 -11.75
N PHE A 101 -5.88 -21.40 -10.59
CA PHE A 101 -5.45 -21.94 -9.30
C PHE A 101 -5.66 -23.46 -9.19
N LYS A 102 -6.81 -23.97 -9.67
CA LYS A 102 -7.08 -25.42 -9.68
C LYS A 102 -6.12 -26.17 -10.59
N GLU A 103 -5.79 -25.60 -11.75
CA GLU A 103 -4.84 -26.18 -12.69
C GLU A 103 -3.42 -26.15 -12.13
N GLY A 104 -2.97 -25.01 -11.60
CA GLY A 104 -1.68 -24.88 -10.94
C GLY A 104 -1.51 -25.88 -9.79
N HIS A 105 -2.56 -26.11 -9.00
CA HIS A 105 -2.52 -27.12 -7.94
C HIS A 105 -2.41 -28.57 -8.47
N LYS A 106 -3.06 -28.88 -9.60
CA LYS A 106 -2.89 -30.20 -10.26
C LYS A 106 -1.47 -30.39 -10.76
N ILE A 107 -0.89 -29.39 -11.44
CA ILE A 107 0.48 -29.46 -11.95
C ILE A 107 1.49 -29.54 -10.81
N SER A 108 1.32 -28.75 -9.74
CA SER A 108 2.15 -28.83 -8.52
C SER A 108 2.17 -30.23 -7.90
N LYS A 109 1.02 -30.92 -7.86
CA LYS A 109 0.94 -32.33 -7.44
C LYS A 109 1.72 -33.26 -8.38
N MET A 110 1.67 -33.02 -9.69
CA MET A 110 2.44 -33.80 -10.67
C MET A 110 3.95 -33.58 -10.48
N VAL A 111 4.40 -32.33 -10.34
CA VAL A 111 5.81 -32.01 -10.02
C VAL A 111 6.27 -32.73 -8.76
N SER A 112 5.46 -32.71 -7.70
CA SER A 112 5.77 -33.41 -6.44
C SER A 112 5.88 -34.93 -6.62
N LYS A 113 4.99 -35.54 -7.42
CA LYS A 113 5.05 -36.97 -7.75
C LYS A 113 6.31 -37.32 -8.55
N VAL A 114 6.65 -36.49 -9.54
CA VAL A 114 7.84 -36.71 -10.38
C VAL A 114 9.12 -36.52 -9.57
N ASN A 115 9.20 -35.51 -8.70
CA ASN A 115 10.33 -35.34 -7.77
C ASN A 115 10.54 -36.57 -6.89
N LYS A 116 9.48 -37.09 -6.27
CA LYS A 116 9.56 -38.34 -5.48
C LYS A 116 10.03 -39.52 -6.34
N LYS A 117 9.55 -39.62 -7.58
CA LYS A 117 9.98 -40.67 -8.51
C LYS A 117 11.48 -40.55 -8.81
N ILE A 118 11.98 -39.34 -9.09
CA ILE A 118 13.40 -39.06 -9.34
C ILE A 118 14.25 -39.47 -8.13
N GLU A 119 13.85 -39.12 -6.91
CA GLU A 119 14.56 -39.54 -5.68
C GLU A 119 14.60 -41.07 -5.53
N VAL A 120 13.48 -41.75 -5.79
CA VAL A 120 13.42 -43.22 -5.76
C VAL A 120 14.29 -43.85 -6.85
N MET A 121 14.33 -43.26 -8.05
CA MET A 121 15.18 -43.77 -9.14
C MET A 121 16.67 -43.57 -8.84
N LYS A 122 17.04 -42.44 -8.24
CA LYS A 122 18.41 -42.16 -7.76
C LYS A 122 18.86 -43.13 -6.68
N THR A 123 18.00 -43.43 -5.70
CA THR A 123 18.32 -44.34 -4.58
C THR A 123 18.41 -45.80 -4.99
N LYS A 124 17.68 -46.21 -6.05
CA LYS A 124 17.66 -47.59 -6.55
C LYS A 124 18.67 -47.88 -7.67
N GLY A 125 19.42 -46.87 -8.13
CA GLY A 125 20.44 -47.03 -9.16
C GLY A 125 19.89 -47.36 -10.55
N TYR A 126 18.82 -46.69 -10.97
CA TYR A 126 18.31 -46.80 -12.35
C TYR A 126 19.26 -46.17 -13.37
N ASP A 127 19.17 -46.63 -14.63
CA ASP A 127 19.92 -46.07 -15.76
C ASP A 127 19.69 -44.55 -15.92
N GLU A 128 20.77 -43.85 -16.27
CA GLU A 128 20.85 -42.40 -16.31
C GLU A 128 19.90 -41.80 -17.36
N GLU A 129 19.73 -42.44 -18.51
CA GLU A 129 18.78 -42.00 -19.55
C GLU A 129 17.32 -41.97 -19.07
N VAL A 130 16.93 -42.92 -18.21
CA VAL A 130 15.56 -42.98 -17.67
C VAL A 130 15.35 -41.84 -16.68
N ILE A 131 16.39 -41.49 -15.93
CA ILE A 131 16.38 -40.36 -15.00
C ILE A 131 16.27 -39.05 -15.78
N GLU A 132 17.05 -38.86 -16.85
CA GLU A 132 17.01 -37.67 -17.71
C GLU A 132 15.62 -37.42 -18.29
N ARG A 133 14.99 -38.43 -18.92
CA ARG A 133 13.62 -38.29 -19.45
C ARG A 133 12.60 -37.88 -18.39
N THR A 134 12.78 -38.36 -17.15
CA THR A 134 11.89 -37.98 -16.05
C THR A 134 12.18 -36.58 -15.49
N LEU A 135 13.40 -36.08 -15.71
CA LEU A 135 13.82 -34.72 -15.38
C LEU A 135 13.29 -33.73 -16.42
N GLU A 136 13.36 -34.05 -17.71
CA GLU A 136 12.70 -33.29 -18.79
C GLU A 136 11.19 -33.15 -18.52
N LEU A 137 10.54 -34.26 -18.17
CA LEU A 137 9.11 -34.26 -17.85
C LEU A 137 8.78 -33.42 -16.60
N LYS A 138 9.71 -33.29 -15.66
CA LYS A 138 9.59 -32.34 -14.54
C LYS A 138 9.71 -30.90 -15.04
N GLU A 139 10.68 -30.61 -15.89
CA GLU A 139 10.90 -29.27 -16.45
C GLU A 139 9.67 -28.79 -17.23
N ASP A 140 9.05 -29.65 -18.02
CA ASP A 140 7.79 -29.36 -18.72
C ASP A 140 6.67 -28.94 -17.75
N TYR A 141 6.52 -29.65 -16.64
CA TYR A 141 5.53 -29.28 -15.63
C TYR A 141 5.89 -27.97 -14.92
N VAL A 142 7.17 -27.71 -14.68
CA VAL A 142 7.62 -26.45 -14.09
C VAL A 142 7.36 -25.28 -15.05
N ASN A 143 7.60 -25.45 -16.35
CA ASN A 143 7.34 -24.45 -17.36
C ASN A 143 5.85 -24.13 -17.49
N LYS A 144 4.98 -25.16 -17.49
CA LYS A 144 3.52 -24.96 -17.43
C LYS A 144 3.09 -24.25 -16.15
N LEU A 145 3.74 -24.56 -15.01
CA LEU A 145 3.45 -23.89 -13.75
C LEU A 145 3.84 -22.41 -13.79
N LYS A 146 4.97 -22.06 -14.42
CA LYS A 146 5.37 -20.65 -14.66
C LYS A 146 4.35 -19.92 -15.53
N GLN A 147 3.93 -20.52 -16.65
CA GLN A 147 2.89 -19.94 -17.52
C GLN A 147 1.60 -19.64 -16.75
N ILE A 148 1.15 -20.57 -15.91
CA ILE A 148 -0.04 -20.35 -15.06
C ILE A 148 0.17 -19.18 -14.09
N HIS A 149 1.37 -19.00 -13.54
CA HIS A 149 1.65 -17.87 -12.63
C HIS A 149 1.64 -16.55 -13.39
N GLU A 150 2.24 -16.49 -14.58
CA GLU A 150 2.20 -15.33 -15.47
C GLU A 150 0.76 -14.96 -15.85
N GLU A 151 -0.07 -15.94 -16.21
CA GLU A 151 -1.49 -15.71 -16.52
C GLU A 151 -2.28 -15.20 -15.30
N ILE A 152 -1.99 -15.70 -14.09
CA ILE A 152 -2.59 -15.19 -12.85
C ILE A 152 -2.15 -13.75 -12.58
N GLU A 153 -0.89 -13.40 -12.83
CA GLU A 153 -0.39 -12.03 -12.70
C GLU A 153 -1.06 -11.09 -13.70
N VAL A 154 -1.25 -11.52 -14.94
CA VAL A 154 -1.97 -10.74 -15.96
C VAL A 154 -3.43 -10.50 -15.53
N ILE A 155 -4.13 -11.52 -15.03
CA ILE A 155 -5.52 -11.38 -14.52
C ILE A 155 -5.59 -10.47 -13.29
N ASN A 156 -4.59 -10.54 -12.40
CA ASN A 156 -4.53 -9.72 -11.19
C ASN A 156 -4.02 -8.31 -11.43
N SER A 157 -3.37 -8.05 -12.56
CA SER A 157 -2.86 -6.74 -12.90
C SER A 157 -4.03 -5.77 -12.99
N SER A 158 -4.04 -4.75 -12.11
CA SER A 158 -5.08 -3.71 -12.12
C SER A 158 -5.08 -2.87 -13.40
N TYR A 159 -4.05 -3.06 -14.24
CA TYR A 159 -3.79 -2.32 -15.46
C TYR A 159 -3.86 -3.28 -16.64
N ASP A 160 -4.81 -3.05 -17.52
CA ASP A 160 -4.91 -3.79 -18.78
C ASP A 160 -3.65 -3.53 -19.63
N PRO A 161 -2.94 -4.55 -20.12
CA PRO A 161 -1.76 -4.37 -20.96
C PRO A 161 -2.00 -3.50 -22.20
N ASN A 162 -3.24 -3.46 -22.71
CA ASN A 162 -3.62 -2.68 -23.89
C ASN A 162 -4.16 -1.28 -23.56
N MET A 163 -4.05 -0.80 -22.32
CA MET A 163 -4.57 0.51 -21.94
C MET A 163 -3.67 1.66 -22.41
N SER A 164 -4.30 2.78 -22.79
CA SER A 164 -3.58 4.01 -23.10
C SER A 164 -2.83 4.53 -21.87
N LEU A 165 -1.66 5.14 -22.08
CA LEU A 165 -0.88 5.80 -21.03
C LEU A 165 -1.72 6.83 -20.24
N LYS A 166 -2.66 7.51 -20.94
CA LYS A 166 -3.58 8.47 -20.33
C LYS A 166 -4.53 7.81 -19.34
N ASP A 167 -5.10 6.66 -19.72
CA ASP A 167 -6.04 5.92 -18.87
C ASP A 167 -5.32 5.26 -17.70
N ARG A 168 -4.09 4.78 -17.92
CA ARG A 168 -3.22 4.27 -16.86
C ARG A 168 -2.92 5.34 -15.82
N ARG A 169 -2.50 6.54 -16.25
CA ARG A 169 -2.27 7.69 -15.36
C ARG A 169 -3.54 8.08 -14.60
N ARG A 170 -4.69 8.13 -15.29
CA ARG A 170 -5.99 8.42 -14.66
C ARG A 170 -6.33 7.39 -13.57
N GLN A 171 -6.08 6.12 -13.81
CA GLN A 171 -6.35 5.05 -12.84
C GLN A 171 -5.37 5.09 -11.66
N ILE A 172 -4.09 5.38 -11.88
CA ILE A 172 -3.10 5.63 -10.81
C ILE A 172 -3.59 6.78 -9.91
N TYR A 173 -4.02 7.90 -10.48
CA TYR A 173 -4.52 9.04 -9.70
C TYR A 173 -5.82 8.73 -8.97
N ASN A 174 -6.76 8.02 -9.60
CA ASN A 174 -8.00 7.60 -8.95
C ASN A 174 -7.73 6.66 -7.78
N ASN A 175 -6.76 5.75 -7.92
CA ASN A 175 -6.34 4.83 -6.85
C ASN A 175 -5.65 5.57 -5.70
N ALA A 176 -4.78 6.54 -6.01
CA ALA A 176 -4.14 7.38 -5.00
C ALA A 176 -5.18 8.21 -4.23
N TYR A 177 -6.13 8.83 -4.96
CA TYR A 177 -7.21 9.60 -4.36
C TYR A 177 -8.13 8.71 -3.51
N SER A 178 -8.52 7.53 -3.98
CA SER A 178 -9.37 6.62 -3.20
C SER A 178 -8.66 6.17 -1.92
N ALA A 179 -7.37 5.82 -1.99
CA ALA A 179 -6.55 5.47 -0.82
C ALA A 179 -6.47 6.62 0.19
N GLU A 180 -6.25 7.86 -0.26
CA GLU A 180 -6.22 9.04 0.62
C GLU A 180 -7.58 9.29 1.28
N THR A 181 -8.68 9.16 0.52
CA THR A 181 -10.02 9.31 1.08
C THR A 181 -10.37 8.22 2.10
N GLU A 182 -9.93 6.98 1.91
CA GLU A 182 -10.10 5.92 2.90
C GLU A 182 -9.25 6.17 4.15
N ARG A 183 -8.01 6.64 3.99
CA ARG A 183 -7.16 7.08 5.10
C ARG A 183 -7.85 8.18 5.93
N ALA A 184 -8.38 9.19 5.27
CA ALA A 184 -9.11 10.28 5.92
C ALA A 184 -10.38 9.78 6.64
N ARG A 185 -11.17 8.91 6.01
CA ARG A 185 -12.34 8.29 6.64
C ARG A 185 -11.96 7.46 7.87
N LYS A 186 -10.88 6.70 7.80
CA LYS A 186 -10.37 5.90 8.92
C LYS A 186 -9.90 6.79 10.07
N LEU A 187 -9.21 7.90 9.78
CA LEU A 187 -8.83 8.90 10.78
C LEU A 187 -10.06 9.52 11.46
N ILE A 188 -11.09 9.90 10.70
CA ILE A 188 -12.35 10.43 11.26
C ILE A 188 -13.04 9.38 12.14
N LYS A 189 -13.10 8.12 11.69
CA LYS A 189 -13.69 7.02 12.47
C LYS A 189 -12.92 6.76 13.77
N ASN A 190 -11.60 6.87 13.72
CA ASN A 190 -10.71 6.64 14.85
C ASN A 190 -10.58 7.87 15.77
N ALA A 191 -10.93 9.07 15.32
CA ALA A 191 -10.89 10.29 16.15
C ALA A 191 -11.85 10.23 17.36
N GLY A 192 -12.85 9.34 17.32
CA GLY A 192 -13.73 9.05 18.47
C GLY A 192 -13.21 7.97 19.42
N SER A 193 -12.16 7.22 19.05
CA SER A 193 -11.60 6.13 19.84
C SER A 193 -10.11 6.37 20.07
N ASN A 194 -9.70 6.65 21.31
CA ASN A 194 -8.32 6.97 21.70
C ASN A 194 -7.34 5.77 21.64
N LYS A 195 -7.56 4.82 20.72
CA LYS A 195 -6.79 3.60 20.49
C LYS A 195 -6.38 3.53 19.02
N MET A 196 -5.44 4.37 18.61
CA MET A 196 -4.75 4.17 17.35
C MET A 196 -3.50 3.34 17.65
N SER A 197 -3.52 2.06 17.27
CA SER A 197 -2.36 1.17 17.44
C SER A 197 -1.50 1.20 16.17
N TRP A 198 -0.20 0.97 16.29
CA TRP A 198 0.68 0.81 15.13
C TRP A 198 0.24 -0.34 14.20
N SER A 199 -0.50 -1.34 14.72
CA SER A 199 -1.14 -2.40 13.95
C SER A 199 -2.32 -1.94 13.08
N ASP A 200 -2.86 -0.74 13.29
CA ASP A 200 -3.92 -0.16 12.45
C ASP A 200 -3.38 0.57 11.21
N HIS A 201 -2.06 0.74 11.10
CA HIS A 201 -1.44 1.13 9.84
C HIS A 201 -1.55 -0.04 8.86
N LYS A 202 -2.35 0.13 7.79
CA LYS A 202 -2.15 -0.69 6.60
C LYS A 202 -0.92 -0.14 5.88
N ASN A 203 -0.01 -1.02 5.46
CA ASN A 203 1.07 -0.69 4.54
C ASN A 203 0.47 -0.44 3.15
N ASP A 204 -0.25 0.67 2.97
CA ASP A 204 -0.72 1.10 1.65
C ASP A 204 0.46 1.63 0.78
N SER A 205 1.68 1.69 1.35
CA SER A 205 2.93 2.02 0.67
C SER A 205 3.36 1.00 -0.39
N ASP A 206 2.82 -0.23 -0.36
CA ASP A 206 3.15 -1.24 -1.37
C ASP A 206 2.46 -0.97 -2.71
N PHE A 207 1.43 -0.12 -2.74
CA PHE A 207 0.69 0.22 -3.97
C PHE A 207 1.29 1.40 -4.75
N VAL A 208 2.17 2.19 -4.10
CA VAL A 208 2.89 3.32 -4.70
C VAL A 208 4.34 3.25 -4.26
N GLN A 209 5.03 2.16 -4.60
CA GLN A 209 6.48 2.15 -4.49
C GLN A 209 7.05 2.94 -5.68
N PRO A 210 7.99 3.89 -5.45
CA PRO A 210 8.76 4.44 -6.54
C PRO A 210 9.43 3.28 -7.30
N ASP A 211 9.44 3.36 -8.63
CA ASP A 211 10.05 2.34 -9.48
C ASP A 211 11.41 1.96 -8.92
N LYS A 212 11.59 0.69 -8.56
CA LYS A 212 12.82 0.21 -7.90
C LYS A 212 14.04 0.49 -8.77
N ASP A 213 13.85 0.60 -10.08
CA ASP A 213 14.90 0.85 -11.05
C ASP A 213 15.09 2.35 -11.39
N ALA A 214 14.41 3.26 -10.67
CA ALA A 214 14.54 4.72 -10.89
C ALA A 214 15.95 5.27 -10.59
N TYR A 215 16.78 4.52 -9.85
CA TYR A 215 18.16 4.92 -9.55
C TYR A 215 19.14 4.62 -10.70
N LEU A 216 18.72 3.82 -11.70
CA LEU A 216 19.59 3.45 -12.82
C LEU A 216 19.99 4.69 -13.63
N PRO A 217 21.30 4.86 -13.95
CA PRO A 217 21.79 6.04 -14.66
C PRO A 217 21.18 6.20 -16.05
N GLU A 218 20.78 5.10 -16.71
CA GLU A 218 20.13 5.09 -18.02
C GLU A 218 18.74 5.73 -18.03
N ARG A 219 18.09 5.82 -16.86
CA ARG A 219 16.74 6.39 -16.69
C ARG A 219 16.76 7.80 -16.09
N LYS A 220 17.94 8.31 -15.72
CA LYS A 220 18.08 9.69 -15.28
C LYS A 220 17.89 10.59 -16.51
N ARG A 221 17.01 11.58 -16.40
CA ARG A 221 16.85 12.61 -17.43
C ARG A 221 18.20 13.31 -17.61
N THR A 222 18.73 13.25 -18.82
CA THR A 222 19.98 13.91 -19.22
C THR A 222 19.76 15.36 -19.59
N LYS A 223 18.56 15.67 -20.10
CA LYS A 223 18.11 17.02 -20.45
C LYS A 223 17.23 17.59 -19.36
N SER A 224 17.31 18.89 -19.18
CA SER A 224 16.33 19.63 -18.38
C SER A 224 14.97 19.62 -19.08
N TRP A 225 13.90 19.82 -18.32
CA TRP A 225 12.55 19.86 -18.89
C TRP A 225 12.37 21.02 -19.89
N GLU A 226 13.07 22.13 -19.67
CA GLU A 226 13.06 23.31 -20.55
C GLU A 226 13.68 22.98 -21.92
N GLU A 227 14.81 22.29 -21.95
CA GLU A 227 15.46 21.83 -23.20
C GLU A 227 14.63 20.78 -23.97
N GLU A 228 13.90 19.90 -23.27
CA GLU A 228 13.02 18.91 -23.92
C GLU A 228 11.79 19.55 -24.58
N VAL A 229 11.33 20.70 -24.06
CA VAL A 229 10.17 21.42 -24.61
C VAL A 229 10.57 22.23 -25.84
N GLU A 230 11.77 22.82 -25.84
CA GLU A 230 12.30 23.56 -27.00
C GLU A 230 12.59 22.66 -28.21
N ASP A 231 12.90 21.37 -28.00
CA ASP A 231 13.13 20.40 -29.10
C ASP A 231 11.83 19.92 -29.79
N ILE A 232 10.65 20.29 -29.28
CA ILE A 232 9.33 19.82 -29.78
C ILE A 232 8.64 20.86 -30.69
N ASP A 233 9.12 22.11 -30.72
CA ASP A 233 8.66 23.19 -31.62
C ASP A 233 9.52 23.29 -32.90
#